data_AF-A0A2L2YR67-F1
#
_entry.id   AF-A0A2L2YR67-F1
#
_cell.length_a   1.000
_cell.length_b   1.000
_cell.length_c   1.000
_cell.angle_alpha   90.00
_cell.angle_beta   90.00
_cell.angle_gamma   90.00
#
_symmetry.space_group_name_H-M   'P 1'
#
loop_
_entity.id
_entity.type
_entity.pdbx_description
1 polymer ?
#
loop_
_entity_poly.entity_id
_entity_poly.type
_entity_poly.pdbx_seq_one_letter_code
_entity_poly.pdbx_strand_id
1 'polypeptide(L)'
;ADCSYGDRSPIYKKCLQWCSANNCSNSTRLAEFEAKRPWYLSFLQWECWDECEHFCMWHAVKLFQSSGQSVPQFHGKWPFYRFWGLQEPASVLFSILNGCVHYFTWQKFRKSVPKGPYNTVWNIQAVLSINAWFWSAVFHARDTPFTEKLDYFCAFSMVLYSFYSLCVRICSNTNLWMPIALAVPFLSFFCYHIHYLTYVRFDYGYNLKANIAIGLINSCGWIMWCF
;
A
#
# COMPACT_ATOMS: atom_id res chain seq x y z
N ALA A 1 -2.07 5.42 17.08
CA ALA A 1 -1.20 4.24 16.90
C ALA A 1 -0.38 4.09 18.16
N ASP A 2 -0.29 2.88 18.73
CA ASP A 2 0.68 2.61 19.79
C ASP A 2 2.08 2.72 19.19
N CYS A 3 2.92 3.64 19.69
CA CYS A 3 4.29 3.76 19.21
C CYS A 3 5.02 2.43 19.41
N SER A 4 5.83 2.01 18.44
CA SER A 4 6.57 0.75 18.51
C SER A 4 7.61 0.77 19.61
N TYR A 5 8.10 -0.41 20.03
CA TYR A 5 9.09 -0.50 21.08
C TYR A 5 10.38 0.27 20.73
N GLY A 6 10.81 0.24 19.46
CA GLY A 6 11.96 1.01 18.96
C GLY A 6 11.76 2.52 19.13
N ASP A 7 10.56 3.03 18.81
CA ASP A 7 10.22 4.46 18.93
C ASP A 7 10.25 4.94 20.39
N ARG A 8 10.01 4.02 21.34
CA ARG A 8 10.04 4.27 22.78
C ARG A 8 11.46 4.20 23.35
N SER A 9 12.42 3.63 22.63
CA SER A 9 13.80 3.44 23.10
C SER A 9 14.48 4.77 23.44
N PRO A 10 15.09 4.89 24.64
CA PRO A 10 15.88 6.08 24.99
C PRO A 10 17.05 6.33 24.03
N ILE A 11 17.62 5.28 23.45
CA ILE A 11 18.73 5.35 22.48
C ILE A 11 18.26 6.10 21.23
N TYR A 12 17.11 5.67 20.68
CA TYR A 12 16.52 6.25 19.49
C TYR A 12 16.09 7.71 19.73
N LYS A 13 15.35 7.96 20.82
CA LYS A 13 14.85 9.31 21.14
C LYS A 13 15.96 10.33 21.34
N LYS A 14 17.02 9.97 22.08
CA LYS A 14 18.17 10.87 22.31
C LYS A 14 18.90 11.18 21.02
N CYS A 15 19.14 10.16 20.18
CA CYS A 15 19.74 10.37 18.86
C CYS A 15 18.88 11.30 18.01
N LEU A 16 17.57 11.05 17.93
CA LEU A 16 16.65 11.82 17.09
C LEU A 16 16.62 13.28 17.52
N GLN A 17 16.46 13.56 18.82
CA GLN A 17 16.53 14.90 19.37
C GLN A 17 17.83 15.62 19.01
N TRP A 18 18.97 14.94 19.16
CA TRP A 18 20.28 15.49 18.81
C TRP A 18 20.42 15.76 17.30
N CYS A 19 20.04 14.81 16.45
CA CYS A 19 20.17 14.92 14.99
C CYS A 19 19.28 16.06 14.47
N SER A 20 18.02 16.07 14.87
CA SER A 20 17.06 17.10 14.51
C SER A 20 17.50 18.49 14.96
N ALA A 21 17.97 18.63 16.20
CA ALA A 21 18.45 19.91 16.72
C ALA A 21 19.71 20.41 15.98
N ASN A 22 20.58 19.50 15.55
CA ASN A 22 21.82 19.88 14.87
C ASN A 22 21.69 20.06 13.36
N ASN A 23 20.72 19.40 12.70
CA ASN A 23 20.61 19.42 11.24
C ASN A 23 19.33 20.09 10.72
N CYS A 24 18.22 20.03 11.46
CA CYS A 24 16.89 20.40 10.93
C CYS A 24 16.22 21.58 11.66
N SER A 25 16.89 22.21 12.64
CA SER A 25 16.28 23.20 13.55
C SER A 25 16.23 24.64 13.04
N ASN A 26 17.10 25.03 12.11
CA ASN A 26 17.19 26.41 11.61
C ASN A 26 17.05 26.44 10.09
N SER A 27 16.45 27.50 9.55
CA SER A 27 16.20 27.69 8.12
C SER A 27 17.48 27.63 7.29
N THR A 28 18.60 28.16 7.81
CA THR A 28 19.90 28.08 7.14
C THR A 28 20.37 26.63 6.95
N ARG A 29 20.18 25.77 7.97
CA ARG A 29 20.57 24.36 7.91
C ARG A 29 19.66 23.55 7.01
N LEU A 30 18.36 23.84 7.03
CA LEU A 30 17.39 23.24 6.11
C LEU A 30 17.73 23.60 4.66
N ALA A 31 18.05 24.86 4.37
CA ALA A 31 18.49 25.29 3.04
C ALA A 31 19.79 24.60 2.61
N GLU A 32 20.74 24.41 3.53
CA GLU A 32 21.97 23.66 3.27
C GLU A 32 21.69 22.18 2.96
N PHE A 33 20.79 21.55 3.72
CA PHE A 33 20.34 20.19 3.45
C PHE A 33 19.67 20.08 2.08
N GLU A 34 18.74 20.97 1.76
CA GLU A 34 18.04 21.00 0.47
C GLU A 34 19.01 21.19 -0.70
N ALA A 35 20.01 22.07 -0.56
CA ALA A 35 21.02 22.31 -1.58
C ALA A 35 21.93 21.09 -1.82
N LYS A 36 22.20 20.30 -0.77
CA LYS A 36 23.03 19.09 -0.84
C LYS A 36 22.23 17.80 -1.10
N ARG A 37 20.90 17.85 -1.02
CA ARG A 37 20.02 16.69 -1.14
C ARG A 37 20.12 16.09 -2.54
N PRO A 38 20.50 14.81 -2.69
CA PRO A 38 20.51 14.14 -3.98
C PRO A 38 19.13 14.17 -4.66
N TRP A 39 19.13 14.22 -5.99
CA TRP A 39 17.91 14.35 -6.80
C TRP A 39 16.86 13.26 -6.49
N TYR A 40 17.28 12.02 -6.22
CA TYR A 40 16.37 10.91 -5.95
C TYR A 40 15.66 11.06 -4.60
N LEU A 41 16.33 11.66 -3.61
CA LEU A 41 15.71 11.99 -2.33
C LEU A 41 14.71 13.14 -2.49
N SER A 42 15.05 14.13 -3.34
CA SER A 42 14.11 15.19 -3.69
C SER A 42 12.89 14.67 -4.44
N PHE A 43 13.09 13.73 -5.37
CA PHE A 43 11.99 13.12 -6.13
C PHE A 43 11.00 12.39 -5.21
N LEU A 44 11.50 11.62 -4.25
CA LEU A 44 10.70 10.89 -3.27
C LEU A 44 10.29 11.73 -2.05
N GLN A 45 10.53 13.05 -2.08
CA GLN A 45 10.13 13.97 -1.01
C GLN A 45 10.66 13.54 0.38
N TRP A 46 11.91 13.10 0.45
CA TRP A 46 12.58 12.85 1.73
C TRP A 46 13.07 14.17 2.33
N GLU A 47 12.66 14.43 3.57
CA GLU A 47 12.98 15.64 4.31
C GLU A 47 14.15 15.41 5.29
N CYS A 48 14.68 16.49 5.85
CA CYS A 48 15.76 16.42 6.84
C CYS A 48 15.39 15.54 8.04
N TRP A 49 14.13 15.62 8.49
CA TRP A 49 13.61 14.85 9.61
C TRP A 49 13.61 13.35 9.32
N ASP A 50 13.18 12.94 8.12
CA ASP A 50 13.21 11.53 7.72
C ASP A 50 14.63 10.95 7.71
N GLU A 51 15.61 11.75 7.27
CA GLU A 51 17.02 11.33 7.30
C GLU A 51 17.52 11.12 8.73
N CYS A 52 17.15 12.02 9.66
CA CYS A 52 17.47 11.85 11.07
C CYS A 52 16.79 10.62 11.69
N GLU A 53 15.52 10.36 11.36
CA GLU A 53 14.82 9.16 11.81
C GLU A 53 15.50 7.88 11.31
N HIS A 54 15.81 7.81 10.02
CA HIS A 54 16.46 6.65 9.43
C HIS A 54 17.88 6.42 10.00
N PHE A 55 18.66 7.50 10.13
CA PHE A 55 19.99 7.44 10.73
C PHE A 55 19.93 6.92 12.17
N CYS A 56 19.03 7.49 12.98
CA CYS A 56 18.91 7.12 14.39
C CYS A 56 18.31 5.73 14.60
N MET A 57 17.41 5.29 13.71
CA MET A 57 16.93 3.91 13.68
C MET A 57 18.11 2.95 13.51
N TRP A 58 18.94 3.14 12.47
CA TRP A 58 20.10 2.28 12.23
C TRP A 58 21.20 2.38 13.29
N HIS A 59 21.38 3.56 13.89
CA HIS A 59 22.25 3.72 15.06
C HIS A 59 21.76 2.87 16.25
N ALA A 60 20.46 2.94 16.56
CA ALA A 60 19.86 2.14 17.63
C ALA A 60 19.94 0.63 17.33
N VAL A 61 19.67 0.21 16.10
CA VAL A 61 19.79 -1.20 15.67
C VAL A 61 21.18 -1.75 15.93
N LYS A 62 22.25 -1.00 15.57
CA LYS A 62 23.63 -1.41 15.83
C LYS A 62 23.91 -1.60 17.33
N LEU A 63 23.40 -0.70 18.17
CA LEU A 63 23.58 -0.81 19.62
C LEU A 63 22.83 -2.02 20.19
N PHE A 64 21.57 -2.23 19.79
CA PHE A 64 20.80 -3.42 20.19
C PHE A 64 21.53 -4.72 19.83
N GLN A 65 22.01 -4.84 18.59
CA GLN A 65 22.77 -6.00 18.12
C GLN A 65 24.08 -6.19 18.89
N SER A 66 24.83 -5.11 19.14
CA SER A 66 26.09 -5.18 19.90
C SER A 66 25.90 -5.61 21.35
N SER A 67 24.73 -5.32 21.94
CA SER A 67 24.36 -5.73 23.30
C SER A 67 23.65 -7.10 23.35
N GLY A 68 23.56 -7.83 22.23
CA GLY A 68 22.90 -9.13 22.15
C GLY A 68 21.37 -9.07 22.31
N GLN A 69 20.76 -7.89 22.17
CA GLN A 69 19.32 -7.71 22.27
C GLN A 69 18.65 -7.94 20.92
N SER A 70 17.38 -8.37 20.94
CA SER A 70 16.57 -8.44 19.72
C SER A 70 16.31 -7.04 19.17
N VAL A 71 16.33 -6.92 17.85
CA VAL A 71 15.99 -5.66 17.18
C VAL A 71 14.48 -5.44 17.29
N PRO A 72 14.00 -4.31 17.81
CA PRO A 72 12.57 -4.01 17.83
C PRO A 72 12.08 -3.41 16.51
N GLN A 73 10.76 -3.32 16.34
CA GLN A 73 10.15 -2.51 15.29
C GLN A 73 10.26 -1.02 15.59
N PHE A 74 10.37 -0.22 14.54
CA PHE A 74 10.35 1.24 14.53
C PHE A 74 9.22 1.70 13.61
N HIS A 75 8.40 2.65 14.05
CA HIS A 75 7.27 3.17 13.30
C HIS A 75 6.32 2.09 12.75
N GLY A 76 6.16 1.00 13.50
CA GLY A 76 5.30 -0.15 13.14
C GLY A 76 5.93 -1.13 12.15
N LYS A 77 7.19 -0.92 11.77
CA LYS A 77 7.90 -1.69 10.73
C LYS A 77 9.23 -2.24 11.22
N TRP A 78 9.70 -3.29 10.56
CA TRP A 78 11.08 -3.75 10.73
C TRP A 78 12.05 -2.79 10.01
N PRO A 79 13.25 -2.55 10.56
CA PRO A 79 14.20 -1.62 9.96
C PRO A 79 14.73 -2.17 8.63
N PHE A 80 14.49 -1.45 7.54
CA PHE A 80 15.01 -1.75 6.21
C PHE A 80 16.10 -0.77 5.80
N TYR A 81 17.07 -1.25 5.01
CA TYR A 81 18.04 -0.37 4.38
C TYR A 81 17.39 0.28 3.16
N ARG A 82 17.45 1.61 3.08
CA ARG A 82 16.99 2.34 1.91
C ARG A 82 17.96 2.15 0.75
N PHE A 83 17.45 1.89 -0.45
CA PHE A 83 18.26 1.81 -1.67
C PHE A 83 17.77 2.84 -2.68
N TRP A 84 18.62 3.81 -3.04
CA TRP A 84 18.27 4.92 -3.94
C TRP A 84 17.03 5.69 -3.47
N GLY A 85 16.86 5.80 -2.15
CA GLY A 85 15.70 6.43 -1.51
C GLY A 85 14.45 5.55 -1.43
N LEU A 86 14.40 4.37 -2.06
CA LEU A 86 13.28 3.45 -1.90
C LEU A 86 13.30 2.85 -0.49
N GLN A 87 12.16 2.96 0.22
CA GLN A 87 12.01 2.48 1.58
C GLN A 87 12.06 0.95 1.67
N GLU A 88 11.35 0.26 0.77
CA GLU A 88 11.26 -1.20 0.72
C GLU A 88 11.55 -1.70 -0.70
N PRO A 89 12.82 -1.75 -1.14
CA PRO A 89 13.18 -1.96 -2.55
C PRO A 89 12.65 -3.26 -3.16
N ALA A 90 12.64 -4.35 -2.37
CA ALA A 90 12.10 -5.63 -2.81
C ALA A 90 10.58 -5.56 -3.03
N SER A 91 9.84 -4.95 -2.09
CA SER A 91 8.40 -4.76 -2.20
C SER A 91 8.04 -3.90 -3.43
N VAL A 92 8.79 -2.82 -3.68
CA VAL A 92 8.63 -1.99 -4.89
C VAL A 92 8.80 -2.82 -6.16
N LEU A 93 9.88 -3.60 -6.25
CA LEU A 93 10.16 -4.45 -7.41
C LEU A 93 9.04 -5.47 -7.64
N PHE A 94 8.62 -6.18 -6.58
CA PHE A 94 7.58 -7.19 -6.71
C PHE A 94 6.21 -6.60 -7.06
N SER A 95 5.86 -5.41 -6.55
CA SER A 95 4.63 -4.72 -6.93
C SER A 95 4.65 -4.29 -8.40
N ILE A 96 5.79 -3.77 -8.89
CA ILE A 96 5.96 -3.45 -10.33
C ILE A 96 5.80 -4.70 -11.18
N LEU A 97 6.47 -5.80 -10.84
CA LEU A 97 6.38 -7.06 -11.59
C LEU A 97 4.95 -7.61 -11.62
N ASN A 98 4.21 -7.56 -10.51
CA ASN A 98 2.79 -7.93 -10.48
C ASN A 98 1.95 -7.04 -11.40
N GLY A 99 2.14 -5.72 -11.33
CA GLY A 99 1.46 -4.77 -12.22
C GLY A 99 1.74 -5.06 -13.71
N CYS A 100 2.99 -5.36 -14.07
CA CYS A 100 3.39 -5.75 -15.41
C CYS A 100 2.68 -7.04 -15.87
N VAL A 101 2.61 -8.06 -15.01
CA VAL A 101 1.88 -9.31 -15.33
C VAL A 101 0.40 -9.03 -15.58
N HIS A 102 -0.26 -8.21 -14.75
CA HIS A 102 -1.64 -7.81 -14.99
C HIS A 102 -1.81 -7.06 -16.31
N TYR A 103 -0.89 -6.15 -16.65
CA TYR A 103 -0.92 -5.43 -17.92
C TYR A 103 -0.75 -6.36 -19.13
N PHE A 104 0.25 -7.24 -19.12
CA PHE A 104 0.50 -8.16 -20.23
C PHE A 104 -0.65 -9.16 -20.42
N THR A 105 -1.18 -9.70 -19.32
CA THR A 105 -2.33 -10.62 -19.38
C THR A 105 -3.60 -9.90 -19.85
N TRP A 106 -3.82 -8.65 -19.44
CA TRP A 106 -4.91 -7.82 -19.96
C TRP A 106 -4.79 -7.55 -21.47
N GLN A 107 -3.60 -7.24 -21.96
CA GLN A 107 -3.36 -7.08 -23.40
C GLN A 107 -3.62 -8.37 -24.17
N LYS A 108 -3.18 -9.51 -23.64
CA LYS A 108 -3.45 -10.83 -24.23
C LYS A 108 -4.95 -11.13 -24.25
N PHE A 109 -5.64 -10.91 -23.12
CA PHE A 109 -7.09 -11.07 -23.01
C PHE A 109 -7.83 -10.26 -24.08
N ARG A 110 -7.50 -8.97 -24.23
CA ARG A 110 -8.13 -8.09 -25.21
C ARG A 110 -7.94 -8.51 -26.67
N LYS A 111 -6.85 -9.22 -26.97
CA LYS A 111 -6.56 -9.72 -28.34
C LYS A 111 -7.18 -11.09 -28.59
N SER A 112 -7.22 -11.95 -27.58
CA SER A 112 -7.62 -13.36 -27.74
C SER A 112 -9.09 -13.63 -27.44
N VAL A 113 -9.77 -12.80 -26.65
CA VAL A 113 -11.15 -13.02 -26.24
C VAL A 113 -12.09 -12.12 -27.05
N PRO A 114 -13.05 -12.69 -27.81
CA PRO A 114 -14.05 -11.90 -28.52
C PRO A 114 -14.85 -11.00 -27.57
N LYS A 115 -15.29 -9.84 -28.06
CA LYS A 115 -16.14 -8.95 -27.27
C LYS A 115 -17.47 -9.65 -26.95
N GLY A 116 -17.74 -9.83 -25.67
CA GLY A 116 -18.99 -10.38 -25.15
C GLY A 116 -19.58 -9.52 -24.04
N PRO A 117 -20.73 -9.91 -23.47
CA PRO A 117 -21.44 -9.12 -22.46
C PRO A 117 -20.62 -8.84 -21.20
N TYR A 118 -19.68 -9.71 -20.86
CA TYR A 118 -18.79 -9.57 -19.70
C TYR A 118 -17.46 -8.89 -19.98
N ASN A 119 -17.20 -8.46 -21.22
CA ASN A 119 -15.93 -7.87 -21.59
C ASN A 119 -15.59 -6.65 -20.71
N THR A 120 -16.57 -5.77 -20.47
CA THR A 120 -16.36 -4.57 -19.63
C THR A 120 -15.95 -4.94 -18.20
N VAL A 121 -16.56 -5.97 -17.60
CA VAL A 121 -16.27 -6.40 -16.24
C VAL A 121 -14.80 -6.83 -16.11
N TRP A 122 -14.33 -7.66 -17.04
CA TRP A 122 -12.94 -8.15 -17.02
C TRP A 122 -11.91 -7.06 -17.33
N ASN A 123 -12.25 -6.10 -18.19
CA ASN A 123 -11.38 -4.95 -18.44
C ASN A 123 -11.27 -4.05 -17.21
N ILE A 124 -12.37 -3.80 -16.48
CA ILE A 124 -12.34 -3.02 -15.24
C ILE A 124 -11.53 -3.75 -14.17
N GLN A 125 -11.73 -5.06 -13.96
CA GLN A 125 -10.92 -5.84 -13.01
C GLN A 125 -9.41 -5.71 -13.31
N ALA A 126 -9.02 -5.82 -14.57
CA ALA A 126 -7.62 -5.66 -14.97
C ALA A 126 -7.07 -4.26 -14.65
N VAL A 127 -7.82 -3.20 -14.98
CA VAL A 127 -7.42 -1.82 -14.68
C VAL A 127 -7.29 -1.58 -13.18
N LEU A 128 -8.26 -2.07 -12.38
CA LEU A 128 -8.21 -1.97 -10.92
C LEU A 128 -7.00 -2.71 -10.34
N SER A 129 -6.69 -3.91 -10.83
CA SER A 129 -5.49 -4.65 -10.42
C SER A 129 -4.21 -3.89 -10.75
N ILE A 130 -4.06 -3.36 -11.97
CA ILE A 130 -2.88 -2.57 -12.35
C ILE A 130 -2.75 -1.34 -11.45
N ASN A 131 -3.86 -0.64 -11.19
CA ASN A 131 -3.87 0.53 -10.30
C ASN A 131 -3.52 0.18 -8.85
N ALA A 132 -3.98 -0.97 -8.33
CA ALA A 132 -3.62 -1.44 -7.00
C ALA A 132 -2.11 -1.70 -6.88
N TRP A 133 -1.52 -2.42 -7.84
CA TRP A 133 -0.08 -2.68 -7.83
C TRP A 133 0.77 -1.43 -8.05
N PHE A 134 0.27 -0.45 -8.82
CA PHE A 134 0.90 0.86 -8.93
C PHE A 134 0.95 1.57 -7.57
N TRP A 135 -0.17 1.70 -6.87
CA TRP A 135 -0.19 2.36 -5.56
C TRP A 135 0.58 1.59 -4.49
N SER A 136 0.61 0.27 -4.57
CA SER A 136 1.50 -0.56 -3.74
C SER A 136 2.98 -0.24 -3.99
N ALA A 137 3.41 -0.17 -5.25
CA ALA A 137 4.78 0.21 -5.58
C ALA A 137 5.13 1.62 -5.08
N VAL A 138 4.21 2.59 -5.22
CA VAL A 138 4.40 3.97 -4.73
C VAL A 138 4.51 4.01 -3.21
N PHE A 139 3.64 3.30 -2.49
CA PHE A 139 3.67 3.22 -1.02
C PHE A 139 4.97 2.60 -0.50
N HIS A 140 5.40 1.47 -1.07
CA HIS A 140 6.65 0.82 -0.65
C HIS A 140 7.90 1.62 -1.07
N ALA A 141 7.80 2.49 -2.08
CA ALA A 141 8.87 3.41 -2.44
C ALA A 141 8.98 4.54 -1.42
N ARG A 142 7.84 5.16 -1.08
CA ARG A 142 7.74 6.26 -0.11
C ARG A 142 6.44 6.15 0.69
N ASP A 143 6.60 5.81 1.95
CA ASP A 143 5.52 5.74 2.91
C ASP A 143 5.14 7.14 3.40
N THR A 144 3.88 7.52 3.17
CA THR A 144 3.25 8.73 3.67
C THR A 144 1.79 8.40 4.00
N PRO A 145 1.10 9.20 4.84
CA PRO A 145 -0.32 8.99 5.11
C PRO A 145 -1.21 8.98 3.86
N PHE A 146 -0.77 9.61 2.78
CA PHE A 146 -1.50 9.63 1.51
C PHE A 146 -1.26 8.36 0.70
N THR A 147 0.01 7.98 0.49
CA THR A 147 0.36 6.78 -0.28
C THR A 147 -0.13 5.50 0.40
N GLU A 148 -0.09 5.47 1.73
CA GLU A 148 -0.65 4.38 2.54
C GLU A 148 -2.15 4.19 2.34
N LYS A 149 -2.93 5.28 2.42
CA LYS A 149 -4.39 5.22 2.17
C LYS A 149 -4.68 4.69 0.77
N LEU A 150 -3.94 5.15 -0.24
CA LEU A 150 -4.18 4.76 -1.62
C LEU A 150 -3.81 3.30 -1.90
N ASP A 151 -2.73 2.79 -1.32
CA ASP A 151 -2.41 1.36 -1.38
C ASP A 151 -3.57 0.52 -0.81
N TYR A 152 -4.06 0.89 0.37
CA TYR A 152 -5.13 0.18 1.06
C TYR A 152 -6.45 0.21 0.29
N PHE A 153 -6.86 1.40 -0.18
CA PHE A 153 -8.11 1.56 -0.92
C PHE A 153 -8.07 0.86 -2.28
N CYS A 154 -6.93 0.90 -2.97
CA CYS A 154 -6.80 0.25 -4.26
C CYS A 154 -6.72 -1.28 -4.13
N ALA A 155 -6.01 -1.80 -3.13
CA ALA A 155 -6.01 -3.23 -2.81
C ALA A 155 -7.43 -3.73 -2.49
N PHE A 156 -8.16 -3.00 -1.64
CA PHE A 156 -9.55 -3.34 -1.33
C PHE A 156 -10.47 -3.27 -2.55
N SER A 157 -10.29 -2.27 -3.41
CA SER A 157 -11.08 -2.15 -4.65
C SER A 157 -10.92 -3.37 -5.57
N MET A 158 -9.70 -3.89 -5.68
CA MET A 158 -9.40 -5.08 -6.48
C MET A 158 -10.07 -6.34 -5.91
N VAL A 159 -10.01 -6.54 -4.58
CA VAL A 159 -10.62 -7.69 -3.90
C VAL A 159 -12.15 -7.63 -3.97
N LEU A 160 -12.72 -6.46 -3.67
CA LEU A 160 -14.17 -6.24 -3.68
C LEU A 160 -14.74 -6.37 -5.10
N TYR A 161 -14.06 -5.83 -6.12
CA TYR A 161 -14.48 -5.99 -7.50
C TYR A 161 -14.37 -7.43 -7.98
N SER A 162 -13.35 -8.18 -7.54
CA SER A 162 -13.28 -9.62 -7.83
C SER A 162 -14.51 -10.35 -7.29
N PHE A 163 -14.97 -10.03 -6.08
CA PHE A 163 -16.19 -10.61 -5.53
C PHE A 163 -17.44 -10.17 -6.32
N TYR A 164 -17.53 -8.89 -6.69
CA TYR A 164 -18.59 -8.41 -7.59
C TYR A 164 -18.64 -9.20 -8.90
N SER A 165 -17.47 -9.46 -9.51
CA SER A 165 -17.38 -10.21 -10.77
C SER A 165 -17.89 -11.65 -10.64
N LEU A 166 -17.67 -12.29 -9.49
CA LEU A 166 -18.25 -13.59 -9.17
C LEU A 166 -19.78 -13.50 -9.08
N CYS A 167 -20.33 -12.53 -8.35
CA CYS A 167 -21.78 -12.34 -8.24
C CYS A 167 -22.42 -12.11 -9.62
N VAL A 168 -21.79 -11.30 -10.47
CA VAL A 168 -22.23 -11.08 -11.85
C VAL A 168 -22.20 -12.38 -12.67
N ARG A 169 -21.24 -13.27 -12.41
CA ARG A 169 -21.15 -14.57 -13.08
C ARG A 169 -22.18 -15.58 -12.60
N ILE A 170 -22.44 -15.66 -11.30
CA ILE A 170 -23.45 -16.55 -10.72
C ILE A 170 -24.86 -16.09 -11.11
N CYS A 171 -25.12 -14.77 -11.02
CA CYS A 171 -26.41 -14.18 -11.37
C CYS A 171 -26.54 -13.86 -12.86
N SER A 172 -25.58 -14.32 -13.69
CA SER A 172 -25.56 -14.11 -15.13
C SER A 172 -26.87 -14.60 -15.73
N ASN A 173 -27.67 -13.65 -16.19
CA ASN A 173 -28.86 -13.89 -16.98
C ASN A 173 -28.82 -12.94 -18.19
N THR A 174 -29.69 -13.13 -19.20
CA THR A 174 -29.74 -12.25 -20.39
C THR A 174 -30.14 -10.79 -20.07
N ASN A 175 -30.45 -10.47 -18.81
CA ASN A 175 -30.88 -9.16 -18.36
C ASN A 175 -29.69 -8.20 -18.13
N LEU A 176 -29.60 -7.18 -18.98
CA LEU A 176 -28.58 -6.13 -18.96
C LEU A 176 -28.58 -5.26 -17.68
N TRP A 177 -29.68 -5.23 -16.92
CA TRP A 177 -29.79 -4.44 -15.69
C TRP A 177 -29.16 -5.09 -14.47
N MET A 178 -29.00 -6.41 -14.48
CA MET A 178 -28.52 -7.15 -13.31
C MET A 178 -27.11 -6.74 -12.84
N PRO A 179 -26.11 -6.56 -13.71
CA PRO A 179 -24.79 -6.10 -13.29
C PRO A 179 -24.82 -4.70 -12.66
N ILE A 180 -25.71 -3.82 -13.12
CA ILE A 180 -25.89 -2.47 -12.58
C ILE A 180 -26.51 -2.56 -11.19
N ALA A 181 -27.59 -3.33 -11.04
CA ALA A 181 -28.25 -3.53 -9.75
C ALA A 181 -27.28 -4.13 -8.71
N LEU A 182 -26.46 -5.10 -9.11
CA LEU A 182 -25.42 -5.69 -8.25
C LEU A 182 -24.30 -4.70 -7.92
N ALA A 183 -24.00 -3.72 -8.79
CA ALA A 183 -22.92 -2.77 -8.51
C ALA A 183 -23.27 -1.81 -7.37
N VAL A 184 -24.56 -1.46 -7.19
CA VAL A 184 -25.02 -0.50 -6.18
C VAL A 184 -24.56 -0.86 -4.75
N PRO A 185 -24.84 -2.07 -4.20
CA PRO A 185 -24.39 -2.41 -2.85
C PRO A 185 -22.86 -2.47 -2.72
N PHE A 186 -22.14 -2.92 -3.75
CA PHE A 186 -20.68 -2.98 -3.73
C PHE A 186 -20.05 -1.59 -3.72
N LEU A 187 -20.53 -0.69 -4.59
CA LEU A 187 -20.07 0.71 -4.62
C LEU A 187 -20.43 1.44 -3.32
N SER A 188 -21.63 1.21 -2.79
CA SER A 188 -22.04 1.77 -1.50
C SER A 188 -21.10 1.33 -0.38
N PHE A 189 -20.77 0.04 -0.34
CA PHE A 189 -19.84 -0.48 0.66
C PHE A 189 -18.42 0.07 0.47
N PHE A 190 -17.93 0.17 -0.76
CA PHE A 190 -16.63 0.76 -1.06
C PHE A 190 -16.54 2.22 -0.60
N CYS A 191 -17.55 3.03 -0.93
CA CYS A 191 -17.62 4.43 -0.52
C CYS A 191 -17.67 4.57 1.01
N TYR A 192 -18.49 3.75 1.68
CA TYR A 192 -18.54 3.72 3.15
C TYR A 192 -17.19 3.32 3.76
N HIS A 193 -16.54 2.30 3.19
CA HIS A 193 -15.24 1.81 3.64
C HIS A 193 -14.15 2.90 3.55
N ILE A 194 -14.07 3.60 2.42
CA ILE A 194 -13.17 4.75 2.24
C ILE A 194 -13.52 5.86 3.24
N HIS A 195 -14.80 6.21 3.38
CA HIS A 195 -15.23 7.24 4.29
C HIS A 195 -14.82 6.93 5.74
N TYR A 196 -15.09 5.71 6.21
CA TYR A 196 -14.72 5.26 7.55
C TYR A 196 -13.21 5.36 7.79
N LEU A 197 -12.40 4.81 6.89
CA LEU A 197 -10.94 4.82 7.04
C LEU A 197 -10.34 6.23 6.90
N THR A 198 -10.98 7.11 6.13
CA THR A 198 -10.46 8.47 5.91
C THR A 198 -10.83 9.42 7.05
N TYR A 199 -12.08 9.40 7.50
CA TYR A 199 -12.66 10.44 8.35
C TYR A 199 -13.00 9.98 9.78
N VAL A 200 -13.17 8.69 10.03
CA VAL A 200 -13.53 8.17 11.35
C VAL A 200 -12.28 7.65 12.06
N ARG A 201 -11.68 6.59 11.52
CA ARG A 201 -10.47 5.98 12.08
C ARG A 201 -9.79 5.14 11.01
N PHE A 202 -8.53 5.45 10.71
CA PHE A 202 -7.69 4.59 9.88
C PHE A 202 -7.29 3.35 10.69
N ASP A 203 -8.10 2.29 10.61
CA ASP A 203 -7.95 1.04 11.36
C ASP A 203 -7.46 -0.10 10.45
N TYR A 204 -6.17 -0.42 10.58
CA TYR A 204 -5.51 -1.50 9.83
C TYR A 204 -6.15 -2.87 10.07
N GLY A 205 -6.57 -3.15 11.31
CA GLY A 205 -7.17 -4.43 11.67
C GLY A 205 -8.54 -4.61 11.02
N TYR A 206 -9.33 -3.55 10.97
CA TYR A 206 -10.59 -3.52 10.23
C TYR A 206 -10.36 -3.72 8.72
N ASN A 207 -9.43 -2.96 8.11
CA ASN A 207 -9.14 -3.11 6.67
C ASN A 207 -8.69 -4.53 6.32
N LEU A 208 -7.79 -5.11 7.12
CA LEU A 208 -7.31 -6.47 6.91
C LEU A 208 -8.44 -7.51 7.02
N LYS A 209 -9.27 -7.41 8.06
CA LYS A 209 -10.42 -8.31 8.25
C LYS A 209 -11.41 -8.22 7.08
N ALA A 210 -11.70 -7.01 6.60
CA ALA A 210 -12.58 -6.81 5.45
C ALA A 210 -12.03 -7.47 4.18
N ASN A 211 -10.75 -7.24 3.86
CA ASN A 211 -10.08 -7.85 2.73
C ASN A 211 -10.06 -9.39 2.81
N ILE A 212 -9.68 -9.95 3.96
CA ILE A 212 -9.63 -11.41 4.16
C ILE A 212 -11.03 -12.01 4.04
N ALA A 213 -12.03 -11.43 4.68
CA ALA A 213 -13.40 -11.96 4.64
C ALA A 213 -13.94 -12.01 3.22
N ILE A 214 -13.83 -10.90 2.47
CA ILE A 214 -14.31 -10.84 1.08
C ILE A 214 -13.49 -11.75 0.17
N GLY A 215 -12.17 -11.77 0.35
CA GLY A 215 -11.27 -12.63 -0.41
C GLY A 215 -11.58 -14.12 -0.22
N LEU A 216 -11.88 -14.55 1.01
CA LEU A 216 -12.29 -15.93 1.30
C LEU A 216 -13.65 -16.25 0.70
N ILE A 217 -14.66 -15.38 0.86
CA ILE A 217 -15.99 -15.57 0.27
C ILE A 217 -15.88 -15.70 -1.26
N ASN A 218 -15.11 -14.81 -1.89
CA ASN A 218 -14.85 -14.85 -3.33
C ASN A 218 -14.16 -16.16 -3.74
N SER A 219 -13.11 -16.57 -3.02
CA SER A 219 -12.36 -17.79 -3.34
C SER A 219 -13.22 -19.04 -3.21
N CYS A 220 -13.95 -19.19 -2.10
CA CYS A 220 -14.89 -20.29 -1.90
C CYS A 220 -15.98 -20.29 -2.97
N GLY A 221 -16.53 -19.12 -3.29
CA GLY A 221 -17.56 -18.99 -4.31
C GLY A 221 -17.08 -19.35 -5.72
N TRP A 222 -15.85 -19.01 -6.10
CA TRP A 222 -15.25 -19.48 -7.36
C TRP A 222 -15.06 -20.99 -7.38
N ILE A 223 -14.56 -21.57 -6.28
CA ILE A 223 -14.41 -23.04 -6.16
C ILE A 223 -15.77 -23.71 -6.32
N MET A 224 -16.80 -23.25 -5.59
CA MET A 224 -18.15 -23.79 -5.66
C MET A 224 -18.81 -23.61 -7.04
N TRP A 225 -18.46 -22.56 -7.78
CA TRP A 225 -19.00 -22.34 -9.12
C TRP A 225 -18.32 -23.22 -10.19
N CYS A 226 -17.05 -23.57 -9.97
CA CYS A 226 -16.27 -24.42 -10.88
C CYS A 226 -16.64 -25.92 -10.79
N PHE A 227 -17.19 -26.36 -9.65
CA PHE A 227 -17.63 -27.73 -9.41
C PHE A 227 -19.15 -27.86 -9.55
#